data_AF-A0A402AZK0-F1
#
_entry.id   AF-A0A402AZK0-F1
#
_cell.length_a   1.000
_cell.length_b   1.000
_cell.length_c   1.000
_cell.angle_alpha   90.00
_cell.angle_beta   90.00
_cell.angle_gamma   90.00
#
_symmetry.space_group_name_H-M   'P 1'
#
loop_
_entity.id
_entity.type
_entity.pdbx_description
1 polymer ?
#
loop_
_entity_poly.entity_id
_entity_poly.type
_entity_poly.pdbx_seq_one_letter_code
_entity_poly.pdbx_strand_id
1 'polypeptide(L)'
;MEMGFNTREQFQHDKKEHIGTIATSYVLDGETIALDARTTALAMSQFLKARKELTVVTNGLRIGMELINTSGISVLIPGIVLRYESFSLIST
;
A
#
# COMPACT_ATOMS: atom_id res chain seq x y z
N MET A 1 -10.28 25.06 -1.69
CA MET A 1 -10.24 24.02 -0.66
C MET A 1 -9.68 22.75 -1.30
N GLU A 2 -8.73 22.09 -0.64
CA GLU A 2 -8.28 20.75 -1.08
C GLU A 2 -9.42 19.74 -0.85
N MET A 3 -9.68 18.86 -1.82
CA MET A 3 -10.67 17.80 -1.64
C MET A 3 -10.23 16.83 -0.54
N GLY A 4 -11.16 16.45 0.35
CA GLY A 4 -10.91 15.45 1.39
C GLY A 4 -10.47 14.11 0.80
N PHE A 5 -9.72 13.33 1.58
CA PHE A 5 -9.18 12.04 1.11
C PHE A 5 -10.27 11.11 0.55
N ASN A 6 -11.37 10.91 1.29
CA ASN A 6 -12.50 10.06 0.85
C ASN A 6 -13.10 10.54 -0.47
N THR A 7 -13.25 11.85 -0.65
CA THR A 7 -13.74 12.41 -1.92
C THR A 7 -12.75 12.13 -3.05
N ARG A 8 -11.45 12.33 -2.81
CA ARG A 8 -10.42 12.01 -3.80
C ARG A 8 -10.38 10.54 -4.12
N GLU A 9 -10.57 9.65 -3.15
CA GLU A 9 -10.56 8.19 -3.31
C GLU A 9 -11.65 7.72 -4.27
N GLN A 10 -12.87 8.23 -4.08
CA GLN A 10 -14.02 7.95 -4.96
C GLN A 10 -13.89 8.61 -6.34
N PHE A 11 -13.22 9.76 -6.43
CA PHE A 11 -13.06 10.45 -7.70
C PHE A 11 -12.18 9.65 -8.67
N GLN A 12 -12.76 9.31 -9.84
CA GLN A 12 -12.10 8.53 -10.90
C GLN A 12 -11.59 7.15 -10.41
N HIS A 13 -12.35 6.51 -9.52
CA HIS A 13 -11.98 5.24 -8.90
C HIS A 13 -11.57 4.18 -9.93
N ASP A 14 -12.41 3.91 -10.93
CA ASP A 14 -12.16 2.89 -11.96
C ASP A 14 -10.85 3.12 -12.72
N LYS A 15 -10.51 4.39 -13.01
CA LYS A 15 -9.24 4.72 -13.68
C LYS A 15 -8.05 4.42 -12.80
N LYS A 16 -8.16 4.68 -11.49
CA LYS A 16 -7.08 4.38 -10.53
C LYS A 16 -6.93 2.89 -10.33
N GLU A 17 -8.03 2.15 -10.32
CA GLU A 17 -8.01 0.69 -10.26
C GLU A 17 -7.34 0.09 -11.50
N HIS A 18 -7.64 0.60 -12.69
CA HIS A 18 -7.00 0.19 -13.93
C HIS A 18 -5.48 0.48 -13.92
N ILE A 19 -5.09 1.67 -13.49
CA ILE A 19 -3.68 2.03 -13.29
C ILE A 19 -3.03 1.09 -12.27
N GLY A 20 -3.69 0.84 -11.14
CA GLY A 20 -3.20 -0.02 -10.07
C GLY A 20 -2.97 -1.46 -10.51
N THR A 21 -3.89 -2.01 -11.32
CA THR A 21 -3.78 -3.36 -11.88
C THR A 21 -2.54 -3.47 -12.77
N ILE A 22 -2.37 -2.53 -13.72
CA ILE A 22 -1.24 -2.51 -14.64
C ILE A 22 0.07 -2.28 -13.88
N ALA A 23 0.10 -1.29 -12.96
CA ALA A 23 1.28 -0.99 -12.16
C ALA A 23 1.74 -2.19 -11.34
N THR A 24 0.80 -2.94 -10.76
CA THR A 24 1.09 -4.15 -9.98
C THR A 24 1.69 -5.26 -10.82
N SER A 25 1.41 -5.33 -12.13
CA SER A 25 2.00 -6.34 -13.02
C SER A 25 3.52 -6.24 -13.14
N TYR A 26 4.09 -5.06 -12.86
CA TYR A 26 5.54 -4.83 -12.86
C TYR A 26 6.22 -5.19 -11.54
N VAL A 27 5.45 -5.43 -10.48
CA VAL A 27 5.98 -5.83 -9.16
C VAL A 27 6.21 -7.32 -9.16
N LEU A 28 7.40 -7.76 -8.74
CA LEU A 28 7.76 -9.16 -8.62
C LEU A 28 7.77 -9.60 -7.16
N ASP A 29 7.66 -10.90 -6.95
CA ASP A 29 7.79 -11.50 -5.61
C ASP A 29 9.23 -11.28 -5.09
N GLY A 30 9.37 -11.02 -3.78
CA GLY A 30 10.66 -10.75 -3.15
C GLY A 30 11.15 -9.29 -3.25
N GLU A 31 10.43 -8.41 -3.94
CA GLU A 31 10.88 -7.02 -4.13
C GLU A 31 10.61 -6.11 -2.92
N THR A 32 11.30 -4.96 -2.92
CA THR A 32 10.98 -3.82 -2.06
C THR A 32 10.53 -2.65 -2.92
N ILE A 33 9.32 -2.16 -2.69
CA ILE A 33 8.73 -1.05 -3.44
C ILE A 33 8.38 0.11 -2.51
N ALA A 34 8.37 1.34 -3.04
CA ALA A 34 7.89 2.51 -2.34
C ALA A 34 6.52 2.96 -2.88
N LEU A 35 5.56 3.23 -1.99
CA LEU A 35 4.26 3.77 -2.32
C LEU A 35 3.99 5.06 -1.54
N ASP A 36 3.67 6.14 -2.26
CA ASP A 36 3.24 7.40 -1.65
C ASP A 36 1.79 7.32 -1.14
N ALA A 37 1.40 8.20 -0.20
CA ALA A 37 0.11 8.20 0.50
C ALA A 37 -1.11 8.63 -0.35
N ARG A 38 -1.06 8.50 -1.67
CA ARG A 38 -2.06 9.04 -2.59
C ARG A 38 -3.13 8.02 -2.94
N THR A 39 -4.33 8.51 -3.27
CA THR A 39 -5.49 7.63 -3.54
C THR A 39 -5.31 6.72 -4.76
N THR A 40 -4.47 7.09 -5.73
CA THR A 40 -4.10 6.20 -6.84
C THR A 40 -3.21 5.04 -6.36
N ALA A 41 -2.26 5.30 -5.47
CA ALA A 41 -1.42 4.26 -4.88
C ALA A 41 -2.23 3.36 -3.92
N LEU A 42 -3.22 3.91 -3.22
CA LEU A 42 -4.16 3.12 -2.43
C LEU A 42 -5.01 2.18 -3.31
N ALA A 43 -5.44 2.61 -4.50
CA ALA A 43 -6.13 1.72 -5.43
C ALA A 43 -5.24 0.56 -5.92
N MET A 44 -3.92 0.73 -5.93
CA MET A 44 -2.96 -0.32 -6.27
C MET A 44 -2.80 -1.35 -5.13
N SER A 45 -2.94 -0.96 -3.86
CA SER A 45 -2.56 -1.83 -2.74
C SER A 45 -3.41 -3.10 -2.62
N GLN A 46 -4.68 -3.09 -3.06
CA GLN A 46 -5.49 -4.31 -3.08
C GLN A 46 -4.90 -5.41 -3.98
N PHE A 47 -4.25 -5.03 -5.08
CA PHE A 47 -3.67 -5.97 -6.05
C PHE A 47 -2.32 -6.53 -5.59
N LEU A 48 -1.60 -5.78 -4.76
CA LEU A 48 -0.34 -6.24 -4.17
C LEU A 48 -0.53 -7.42 -3.24
N LYS A 49 -1.75 -7.66 -2.74
CA LYS A 49 -2.06 -8.76 -1.84
C LYS A 49 -1.81 -10.15 -2.42
N ALA A 50 -1.69 -10.25 -3.75
CA ALA A 50 -1.36 -11.49 -4.44
C ALA A 50 0.15 -11.79 -4.50
N ARG A 51 1.01 -10.83 -4.12
CA ARG A 51 2.47 -10.96 -4.15
C ARG A 51 2.99 -11.70 -2.92
N LYS A 52 4.14 -12.35 -3.09
CA LYS A 52 4.83 -13.07 -2.01
C LYS A 52 6.13 -12.36 -1.66
N GLU A 53 6.45 -12.37 -0.37
CA GLU A 53 7.70 -11.82 0.17
C GLU A 53 7.95 -10.37 -0.25
N LEU A 54 6.89 -9.57 -0.32
CA LEU A 54 6.95 -8.17 -0.75
C LEU A 54 7.20 -7.25 0.45
N THR A 55 8.12 -6.30 0.30
CA THR A 55 8.28 -5.20 1.26
C THR A 55 7.74 -3.90 0.67
N VAL A 56 6.82 -3.24 1.37
CA VAL A 56 6.23 -1.96 0.95
C VAL A 56 6.66 -0.87 1.90
N VAL A 57 7.39 0.12 1.39
CA VAL A 57 7.74 1.35 2.11
C VAL A 57 6.71 2.43 1.79
N THR A 58 6.02 2.96 2.80
CA THR A 58 4.99 3.98 2.57
C THR A 58 4.88 4.98 3.72
N ASN A 59 4.63 6.25 3.41
CA ASN A 59 4.21 7.27 4.37
C ASN A 59 2.68 7.29 4.58
N GLY A 60 1.93 6.44 3.88
CA GLY A 60 0.47 6.42 3.88
C GLY A 60 -0.11 5.41 4.86
N LEU A 61 -0.70 5.88 5.95
CA LEU A 61 -1.32 5.01 6.96
C LEU A 61 -2.41 4.10 6.38
N ARG A 62 -3.23 4.59 5.43
CA ARG A 62 -4.27 3.76 4.79
C ARG A 62 -3.71 2.60 3.98
N ILE A 63 -2.61 2.83 3.26
CA ILE A 63 -1.93 1.77 2.50
C ILE A 63 -1.37 0.74 3.49
N GLY A 64 -0.76 1.21 4.57
CA GLY A 64 -0.27 0.32 5.63
C GLY A 64 -1.38 -0.53 6.24
N MET A 65 -2.51 0.08 6.61
CA MET A 65 -3.67 -0.62 7.15
C MET A 65 -4.31 -1.59 6.14
N GLU A 66 -4.30 -1.27 4.85
CA GLU A 66 -4.84 -2.14 3.80
C GLU A 66 -3.99 -3.41 3.64
N LEU A 67 -2.67 -3.28 3.75
CA LEU A 67 -1.72 -4.36 3.52
C LEU A 67 -1.35 -5.14 4.78
N ILE A 68 -1.55 -4.57 5.99
CA ILE A 68 -1.08 -5.16 7.26
C ILE A 68 -1.51 -6.60 7.46
N ASN A 69 -2.72 -6.96 7.01
CA ASN A 69 -3.30 -8.30 7.19
C ASN A 69 -2.85 -9.34 6.15
N THR A 70 -1.92 -8.97 5.26
CA THR A 70 -1.52 -9.81 4.15
C THR A 70 -0.28 -10.62 4.50
N SER A 71 -0.45 -11.95 4.57
CA SER A 71 0.67 -12.86 4.77
C SER A 71 1.71 -12.69 3.67
N GLY A 72 3.00 -12.65 4.05
CA GLY A 72 4.10 -12.46 3.10
C GLY A 72 4.32 -11.02 2.64
N ILE A 73 3.60 -10.03 3.21
CA ILE A 73 3.87 -8.62 2.97
C ILE A 73 4.38 -7.95 4.26
N SER A 74 5.52 -7.28 4.16
CA SER A 74 6.05 -6.42 5.22
C SER A 74 5.79 -4.95 4.88
N VAL A 75 5.26 -4.18 5.83
CA VAL A 75 5.01 -2.75 5.65
C VAL A 75 6.00 -1.94 6.50
N LEU A 76 6.74 -1.07 5.84
CA LEU A 76 7.67 -0.13 6.44
C LEU A 76 7.09 1.28 6.33
N ILE A 77 6.84 1.93 7.45
CA ILE A 77 6.58 3.36 7.49
C ILE A 77 7.90 4.02 7.93
N PRO A 78 8.41 5.06 7.26
CA PRO A 78 9.66 5.69 7.69
C PRO A 78 9.63 6.07 9.18
N GLY A 79 10.59 5.57 9.95
CA GLY A 79 10.66 5.71 11.41
C GLY A 79 9.84 4.70 12.22
N ILE A 80 8.98 3.89 11.59
CA ILE A 80 8.12 2.89 12.23
C ILE A 80 7.89 1.65 11.34
N VAL A 81 8.27 0.46 11.79
CA VAL A 81 7.97 -0.79 11.09
C VAL A 81 6.68 -1.42 11.61
N LEU A 82 5.79 -1.84 10.70
CA LEU A 82 4.58 -2.60 11.00
C LEU A 82 4.87 -4.11 10.88
N ARG A 83 4.71 -4.85 11.99
CA ARG A 83 4.84 -6.32 11.99
C ARG A 83 3.46 -6.98 11.91
N TYR A 84 3.23 -7.75 10.84
CA TYR A 84 1.99 -8.52 10.64
C TYR A 84 1.74 -9.51 11.78
N GLU A 85 2.72 -10.34 12.13
CA GLU A 85 2.51 -11.43 13.10
C GLU A 85 2.07 -10.96 14.48
N SER A 86 2.55 -9.79 14.91
CA SER A 86 2.30 -9.22 16.23
C SER A 86 1.37 -8.01 16.23
N PHE A 87 0.94 -7.54 15.06
CA PHE A 87 0.17 -6.29 14.90
C PHE A 87 0.78 -5.11 15.66
N SER A 88 2.10 -5.00 15.66
CA SER A 88 2.81 -3.98 16.44
C SER A 88 3.57 -3.01 15.56
N LEU A 89 3.70 -1.78 16.08
CA LEU A 89 4.54 -0.72 15.55
C LEU A 89 5.85 -0.73 16.34
N ILE A 90 6.99 -0.82 15.65
CA ILE A 90 8.32 -0.70 16.27
C ILE A 90 9.02 0.52 15.70
N SER A 91 9.54 1.42 16.56
CA SER A 91 10.43 2.48 16.07
C SER A 91 11.82 1.90 15.83
N THR A 92 12.43 2.22 14.69
CA THR A 92 13.86 1.96 14.44
C THR A 92 14.67 3.14 14.91
#